data_AF-A0ABD2Y637-F1
#
_entry.id   AF-A0ABD2Y637-F1
#
_cell.length_a   1.000
_cell.length_b   1.000
_cell.length_c   1.000
_cell.angle_alpha   90.00
_cell.angle_beta   90.00
_cell.angle_gamma   90.00
#
_symmetry.space_group_name_H-M   'P 1'
#
loop_
_entity.id
_entity.type
_entity.pdbx_description
1 polymer ?
#
loop_
_entity_poly.entity_id
_entity_poly.type
_entity_poly.pdbx_seq_one_letter_code
_entity_poly.pdbx_strand_id
1 'polypeptide(L)'
;MDKSWIDVEDIHSQEYITGFRKFLEFATKNWTDKSKIYCPCIRCRNRYLRSVREVNDHSLFVGFHKPYKNWVYHGKAYASLQENQNDQFVIHYDSGDDMVGMPEDTIG
;
A
#
# COMPACT_ATOMS: atom_id res chain seq x y z
N MET A 1 4.65 -10.93 9.41
CA MET A 1 3.98 -11.57 8.26
C MET A 1 5.04 -12.14 7.35
N ASP A 2 4.88 -13.38 6.88
CA ASP A 2 5.78 -14.01 5.92
C ASP A 2 5.81 -13.22 4.60
N LYS A 3 7.01 -13.07 4.01
CA LYS A 3 7.32 -12.30 2.79
C LYS A 3 8.09 -13.10 1.75
N SER A 4 8.35 -14.38 2.02
CA SER A 4 9.01 -15.29 1.07
C SER A 4 8.23 -15.43 -0.23
N TRP A 5 6.89 -15.37 -0.16
CA TRP A 5 5.99 -15.39 -1.31
C TRP A 5 6.27 -14.31 -2.37
N ILE A 6 6.91 -13.19 -2.00
CA ILE A 6 7.27 -12.13 -2.95
C ILE A 6 8.38 -12.60 -3.91
N ASP A 7 9.22 -13.56 -3.50
CA ASP A 7 10.30 -14.09 -4.35
C ASP A 7 9.89 -15.30 -5.18
N VAL A 8 8.65 -15.78 -5.04
CA VAL A 8 8.12 -16.88 -5.86
C VAL A 8 8.05 -16.43 -7.32
N GLU A 9 8.64 -17.23 -8.21
CA GLU A 9 8.64 -16.94 -9.65
C GLU A 9 7.26 -17.18 -10.31
N ASP A 10 6.55 -18.20 -9.85
CA ASP A 10 5.20 -18.50 -10.33
C ASP A 10 4.15 -17.65 -9.61
N ILE A 11 3.68 -16.60 -10.27
CA ILE A 11 2.65 -15.69 -9.74
C ILE A 11 1.26 -16.36 -9.61
N HIS A 12 1.08 -17.55 -10.18
CA HIS A 12 -0.14 -18.34 -10.06
C HIS A 12 -0.03 -19.42 -8.99
N SER A 13 1.14 -19.57 -8.35
CA SER A 13 1.31 -20.52 -7.27
C SER A 13 0.43 -20.16 -6.06
N GLN A 14 0.06 -21.19 -5.31
CA GLN A 14 -0.77 -20.99 -4.12
C GLN A 14 -0.04 -20.14 -3.07
N GLU A 15 1.27 -20.29 -2.95
CA GLU A 15 2.13 -19.51 -2.04
C GLU A 15 2.09 -18.02 -2.39
N TYR A 16 2.23 -17.67 -3.67
CA TYR A 16 2.14 -16.29 -4.13
C TYR A 16 0.75 -15.71 -3.86
N ILE A 17 -0.30 -16.41 -4.29
CA ILE A 17 -1.69 -15.94 -4.16
C ILE A 17 -2.06 -15.75 -2.68
N THR A 18 -1.75 -16.73 -1.83
CA THR A 18 -2.03 -16.64 -0.38
C THR A 18 -1.24 -15.52 0.28
N GLY A 19 0.05 -15.38 -0.04
CA GLY A 19 0.89 -14.32 0.49
C GLY A 19 0.41 -12.93 0.08
N PHE A 20 0.04 -12.76 -1.19
CA PHE A 20 -0.48 -11.51 -1.71
C PHE A 20 -1.84 -11.13 -1.11
N ARG A 21 -2.75 -12.10 -0.88
CA ARG A 21 -4.02 -11.84 -0.18
C ARG A 21 -3.80 -11.33 1.24
N LYS A 22 -2.86 -11.94 1.98
CA LYS A 22 -2.46 -11.47 3.32
C LYS A 22 -1.88 -10.05 3.26
N PHE A 23 -1.12 -9.72 2.22
CA PHE A 23 -0.66 -8.35 1.99
C PHE A 23 -1.81 -7.37 1.75
N LEU A 24 -2.81 -7.73 0.92
CA LEU A 24 -3.97 -6.85 0.67
C LEU A 24 -4.78 -6.59 1.95
N GLU A 25 -5.01 -7.62 2.76
CA GLU A 25 -5.66 -7.49 4.07
C GLU A 25 -4.87 -6.55 4.99
N PHE A 26 -3.54 -6.71 5.03
CA PHE A 26 -2.66 -5.82 5.78
C PHE A 26 -2.76 -4.38 5.26
N ALA A 27 -2.63 -4.16 3.95
CA ALA A 27 -2.58 -2.84 3.35
C ALA A 27 -3.90 -2.08 3.56
N THR A 28 -5.02 -2.73 3.32
CA THR A 28 -6.35 -2.12 3.47
C THR A 28 -6.73 -1.87 4.93
N LYS A 29 -6.24 -2.68 5.87
CA LYS A 29 -6.46 -2.45 7.31
C LYS A 29 -5.68 -1.26 7.86
N ASN A 30 -4.47 -1.03 7.35
CA ASN A 30 -3.56 0.02 7.85
C ASN A 30 -3.64 1.33 7.05
N TRP A 31 -4.53 1.40 6.05
CA TRP A 31 -4.69 2.56 5.19
C TRP A 31 -6.03 3.26 5.44
N THR A 32 -6.03 4.59 5.39
CA THR A 32 -7.20 5.42 5.74
C THR A 32 -8.35 5.22 4.75
N ASP A 33 -8.06 5.13 3.46
CA ASP A 33 -9.06 4.89 2.40
C ASP A 33 -9.11 3.40 2.02
N LYS A 34 -10.02 2.64 2.60
CA LYS A 34 -10.15 1.20 2.34
C LYS A 34 -10.49 0.83 0.88
N SER A 35 -10.82 1.80 0.04
CA SER A 35 -11.17 1.57 -1.37
C SER A 35 -9.95 1.60 -2.31
N LYS A 36 -8.88 2.30 -1.94
CA LYS A 36 -7.69 2.51 -2.79
C LYS A 36 -6.39 2.39 -1.99
N ILE A 37 -5.39 1.74 -2.58
CA ILE A 37 -4.05 1.61 -2.01
C ILE A 37 -2.98 1.84 -3.09
N TYR A 38 -1.74 2.09 -2.67
CA TYR A 38 -0.62 2.19 -3.62
C TYR A 38 -0.40 0.85 -4.30
N CYS A 39 -0.28 0.83 -5.62
CA CYS A 39 -0.11 -0.43 -6.36
C CYS A 39 1.36 -0.88 -6.31
N PRO A 40 1.69 -2.01 -5.66
CA PRO A 40 3.07 -2.49 -5.51
C PRO A 40 3.53 -3.35 -6.70
N CYS A 41 2.76 -3.42 -7.80
CA CYS A 41 3.13 -4.27 -8.93
C CYS A 41 4.39 -3.75 -9.64
N ILE A 42 5.02 -4.61 -10.45
CA ILE A 42 6.28 -4.31 -11.17
C ILE A 42 6.19 -3.02 -12.00
N ARG A 43 5.01 -2.73 -12.59
CA ARG A 43 4.77 -1.53 -13.41
C ARG A 43 4.57 -0.27 -12.57
N CYS A 44 3.73 -0.34 -11.55
CA CYS A 44 3.35 0.82 -10.76
C CYS A 44 4.43 1.21 -9.75
N ARG A 45 5.09 0.24 -9.11
CA ARG A 45 6.16 0.46 -8.12
C ARG A 45 5.76 1.42 -7.00
N ASN A 46 4.56 1.27 -6.46
CA ASN A 46 3.96 2.13 -5.42
C ASN A 46 3.78 3.61 -5.81
N ARG A 47 3.83 3.97 -7.10
CA ARG A 47 3.66 5.38 -7.54
C ARG A 47 2.22 5.83 -7.71
N TYR A 48 1.28 4.89 -7.82
CA TYR A 48 -0.11 5.19 -8.15
C TYR A 48 -1.06 4.56 -7.15
N LEU A 49 -1.98 5.36 -6.61
CA LEU A 49 -3.18 4.87 -5.93
C LEU A 49 -4.11 4.22 -6.96
N ARG A 50 -4.56 3.01 -6.65
CA ARG A 50 -5.47 2.22 -7.47
C ARG A 50 -6.52 1.60 -6.57
N SER A 51 -7.67 1.26 -7.13
CA SER A 51 -8.67 0.49 -6.38
C SER A 51 -8.08 -0.84 -5.94
N VAL A 52 -8.53 -1.37 -4.80
CA VAL A 52 -8.09 -2.68 -4.30
C VAL A 52 -8.27 -3.78 -5.37
N ARG A 53 -9.34 -3.69 -6.15
CA ARG A 53 -9.61 -4.58 -7.30
C ARG A 53 -8.52 -4.48 -8.37
N GLU A 54 -8.20 -3.26 -8.84
CA GLU A 54 -7.13 -3.06 -9.83
C GLU A 54 -5.77 -3.53 -9.30
N VAL A 55 -5.47 -3.32 -8.01
CA VAL A 55 -4.23 -3.81 -7.40
C VAL A 55 -4.18 -5.34 -7.39
N ASN A 56 -5.30 -6.00 -7.12
CA ASN A 56 -5.42 -7.45 -7.20
C ASN A 56 -5.16 -7.95 -8.62
N ASP A 57 -5.83 -7.37 -9.61
CA ASP A 57 -5.67 -7.75 -11.01
C ASP A 57 -4.22 -7.54 -11.48
N HIS A 58 -3.63 -6.38 -11.19
CA HIS A 58 -2.22 -6.12 -11.51
C HIS A 58 -1.28 -7.13 -10.84
N SER A 59 -1.54 -7.56 -9.61
CA SER A 59 -0.69 -8.56 -8.96
C SER A 59 -0.75 -9.92 -9.65
N LEU A 60 -1.93 -10.35 -10.08
CA LEU A 60 -2.16 -11.66 -10.70
C LEU A 60 -1.73 -11.72 -12.18
N PHE A 61 -1.64 -10.58 -12.88
CA PHE A 61 -1.23 -10.53 -14.29
C PHE A 61 0.17 -9.93 -14.52
N VAL A 62 0.66 -9.09 -13.60
CA VAL A 62 1.93 -8.36 -13.75
C VAL A 62 2.95 -8.78 -12.70
N GLY A 63 2.51 -9.24 -11.53
CA GLY A 63 3.38 -9.62 -10.43
C GLY A 63 3.78 -8.47 -9.51
N PHE A 64 4.28 -8.84 -8.34
CA PHE A 64 4.71 -7.93 -7.28
C PHE A 64 6.14 -7.41 -7.54
N HIS A 65 6.40 -6.16 -7.20
CA HIS A 65 7.75 -5.60 -7.29
C HIS A 65 8.66 -6.22 -6.21
N LYS A 66 9.43 -7.26 -6.57
CA LYS A 66 10.23 -8.07 -5.63
C LYS A 66 11.06 -7.27 -4.62
N PRO A 67 11.75 -6.17 -4.99
CA PRO A 67 12.50 -5.36 -4.03
C PRO A 67 11.66 -4.71 -2.93
N TYR A 68 10.33 -4.60 -3.11
CA TYR A 68 9.44 -3.94 -2.16
C TYR A 68 9.06 -4.86 -0.98
N LYS A 69 10.04 -5.17 -0.12
CA LYS A 69 9.84 -5.99 1.09
C LYS A 69 9.43 -5.17 2.31
N ASN A 70 9.76 -3.88 2.31
CA ASN A 70 9.40 -2.93 3.35
C ASN A 70 8.14 -2.17 2.93
N TRP A 71 7.00 -2.52 3.50
CA TRP A 71 5.68 -2.00 3.12
C TRP A 71 5.40 -0.58 3.64
N VAL A 72 6.37 0.33 3.49
CA VAL A 72 6.30 1.71 4.03
C VAL A 72 5.10 2.51 3.52
N TYR A 73 4.62 2.25 2.30
CA TYR A 73 3.44 2.90 1.72
C TYR A 73 2.10 2.30 2.18
N HIS A 74 2.13 1.19 2.93
CA HIS A 74 0.94 0.45 3.37
C HIS A 74 0.86 0.35 4.90
N GLY A 75 1.59 1.22 5.59
CA GLY A 75 1.72 1.25 7.04
C GLY A 75 2.72 0.23 7.57
N LYS A 76 3.25 0.50 8.78
CA LYS A 76 3.79 -0.53 9.66
C LYS A 76 2.61 -0.98 10.54
N ALA A 77 2.35 -2.27 10.67
CA ALA A 77 1.42 -2.71 11.72
C ALA A 77 2.00 -2.25 13.07
N TYR A 78 1.31 -1.34 13.75
CA TYR A 78 1.58 -1.01 15.15
C TYR A 78 1.08 -2.12 16.08
N ALA A 79 1.41 -3.38 15.79
CA ALA A 79 1.09 -4.50 16.65
C ALA A 79 2.38 -5.24 17.01
N SER A 80 2.73 -5.16 18.29
CA SER A 80 3.87 -5.77 19.00
C SER A 80 5.25 -5.20 18.69
N LEU A 81 5.46 -3.91 19.00
CA LEU A 81 6.73 -3.50 19.61
C LEU A 81 6.74 -3.97 21.08
N GLN A 82 6.93 -5.27 21.27
CA GLN A 82 7.64 -5.79 22.43
C GLN A 82 8.82 -6.57 21.88
N GLU A 83 9.86 -5.84 21.50
CA GLU A 83 11.16 -5.88 22.18
C GLU A 83 12.17 -5.00 21.43
N ASN A 84 12.87 -4.17 22.21
CA ASN A 84 14.01 -3.32 21.90
C ASN A 84 13.82 -2.04 21.06
N GLN A 85 13.56 -0.96 21.82
CA GLN A 85 14.25 0.34 21.82
C GLN A 85 15.07 0.70 20.55
N ASN A 86 14.60 1.68 19.75
CA ASN A 86 15.13 3.05 19.77
C ASN A 86 14.97 3.90 18.48
N ASP A 87 14.17 3.51 17.48
CA ASP A 87 13.97 4.37 16.29
C ASP A 87 12.59 5.05 16.26
N GLN A 88 12.52 6.23 16.88
CA GLN A 88 11.42 7.17 16.73
C GLN A 88 11.52 7.86 15.36
N PHE A 89 10.98 7.23 14.32
CA PHE A 89 10.78 7.91 13.04
C PHE A 89 9.45 8.68 13.07
N VAL A 90 9.52 9.97 13.39
CA VAL A 90 8.40 10.91 13.26
C VAL A 90 8.11 11.12 11.77
N ILE A 91 7.00 10.58 11.28
CA ILE A 91 6.46 10.94 9.96
C ILE A 91 5.62 12.21 10.10
N HIS A 92 6.18 13.34 9.65
CA HIS A 92 5.43 14.57 9.50
C HIS A 92 4.64 14.47 8.18
N TYR A 93 3.32 14.23 8.27
CA TYR A 93 2.43 14.44 7.13
C TYR A 93 2.20 15.94 7.01
N ASP A 94 2.94 16.58 6.12
CA ASP A 94 2.60 17.91 5.64
C ASP A 94 1.38 17.78 4.71
N SER A 95 0.19 17.78 5.33
CA SER A 95 -1.07 18.01 4.62
C SER A 95 -1.12 19.49 4.25
N GLY A 96 -0.47 19.84 3.14
CA GLY A 96 -0.75 21.07 2.41
C GLY A 96 -2.11 20.98 1.72
N ASP A 97 -3.19 20.94 2.51
CA ASP A 97 -4.55 21.21 2.06
C ASP A 97 -4.71 22.73 1.90
N ASP A 98 -4.24 23.28 0.78
CA ASP A 98 -4.66 24.59 0.29
C ASP A 98 -5.81 24.40 -0.72
N MET A 99 -6.94 23.88 -0.23
CA MET A 99 -8.24 24.12 -0.86
C MET A 99 -8.75 25.48 -0.37
N VAL A 100 -8.06 26.56 -0.74
CA VAL A 100 -8.56 27.93 -0.56
C VAL A 100 -9.79 28.10 -1.46
N GLY A 101 -10.89 28.50 -0.82
CA GLY A 101 -12.24 28.53 -1.39
C GLY A 101 -12.35 29.25 -2.72
N MET A 102 -13.14 28.66 -3.61
CA MET A 102 -13.77 29.38 -4.71
C MET A 102 -14.89 30.26 -4.13
N PRO A 103 -14.82 31.60 -4.21
CA PRO A 103 -16.00 32.42 -4.03
C PRO A 103 -16.95 32.19 -5.21
N GLU A 104 -18.16 31.70 -4.92
CA GLU A 104 -19.32 31.92 -5.78
C GLU A 104 -19.58 33.43 -5.80
N ASP A 105 -19.58 34.02 -7.00
CA ASP A 105 -20.43 35.17 -7.36
C ASP A 105 -20.25 35.50 -8.84
N THR A 106 -21.28 35.26 -9.65
CA THR A 106 -21.79 36.26 -10.59
C THR A 106 -23.18 35.88 -11.09
N ILE A 107 -24.19 36.45 -10.43
CA ILE A 107 -25.46 36.79 -11.07
C ILE A 107 -25.21 38.11 -11.80
N GLY A 108 -25.45 38.11 -13.11
CA GLY A 108 -25.58 39.27 -13.98
C GLY A 108 -26.58 38.94 -15.07
#